data_AF-A0A1M5NI89-F1
#
_entry.id   AF-A0A1M5NI89-F1
#
_cell.length_a   1.000
_cell.length_b   1.000
_cell.length_c   1.000
_cell.angle_alpha   90.00
_cell.angle_beta   90.00
_cell.angle_gamma   90.00
#
_symmetry.space_group_name_H-M   'P 1'
#
loop_
_entity.id
_entity.type
_entity.pdbx_description
1 polymer ?
#
loop_
_entity_poly.entity_id
_entity_poly.type
_entity_poly.pdbx_seq_one_letter_code
_entity_poly.pdbx_strand_id
1 'polypeptide(L)'
;MDKLILEQTANIIIDNKNLLKTAIRQRAKFEGWLKFELAHRIEKLGLNEVELETKLDRKRARPDISFYKDFDFYQIELKTCNTNWNVKGIPNKNKPISNNIDGIISDAKKLNSNYGIVAFVMFPIPKNDIRWRVYIERIKNETKIEIDYDKNCKILEMEIDESNTCEILVCAFMSRVFSNW
;
A
#
# COMPACT_ATOMS: atom_id res chain seq x y z
N MET A 1 12.68 -4.50 5.34
CA MET A 1 12.54 -3.05 5.02
C MET A 1 11.07 -2.70 4.88
N ASP A 2 10.31 -3.52 4.17
CA ASP A 2 8.85 -3.66 4.29
C ASP A 2 8.23 -3.35 5.66
N LYS A 3 8.76 -3.86 6.79
CA LYS A 3 8.25 -3.53 8.14
C LYS A 3 8.33 -2.03 8.47
N LEU A 4 9.45 -1.38 8.14
CA LEU A 4 9.60 0.06 8.33
C LEU A 4 8.59 0.82 7.47
N ILE A 5 8.44 0.41 6.21
CA ILE A 5 7.49 1.02 5.27
C ILE A 5 6.04 0.82 5.74
N LEU A 6 5.69 -0.36 6.24
CA LEU A 6 4.39 -0.65 6.87
C LEU A 6 4.12 0.30 8.04
N GLU A 7 5.09 0.45 8.94
CA GLU A 7 4.97 1.31 10.11
C GLU A 7 4.81 2.79 9.72
N GLN A 8 5.65 3.29 8.81
CA GLN A 8 5.54 4.69 8.37
C GLN A 8 4.25 4.95 7.62
N THR A 9 3.84 4.04 6.74
CA THR A 9 2.55 4.16 6.02
C THR A 9 1.39 4.19 7.01
N ALA A 10 1.37 3.28 8.00
CA ALA A 10 0.32 3.27 9.02
C ALA A 10 0.31 4.56 9.85
N ASN A 11 1.48 5.07 10.24
CA ASN A 11 1.58 6.31 11.00
C ASN A 11 1.10 7.52 10.18
N ILE A 12 1.37 7.58 8.86
CA ILE A 12 0.83 8.63 7.98
C ILE A 12 -0.70 8.61 7.99
N ILE A 13 -1.31 7.42 7.91
CA ILE A 13 -2.76 7.28 7.97
C ILE A 13 -3.31 7.73 9.34
N ILE A 14 -2.64 7.38 10.43
CA ILE A 14 -3.04 7.76 11.80
C ILE A 14 -2.90 9.27 12.03
N ASP A 15 -1.83 9.89 11.57
CA ASP A 15 -1.59 11.31 11.80
C ASP A 15 -2.51 12.19 10.95
N ASN A 16 -3.09 11.63 9.88
CA ASN A 16 -3.96 12.32 8.95
C ASN A 16 -5.41 11.81 8.94
N LYS A 17 -5.88 11.18 10.04
CA LYS A 17 -7.22 10.57 10.10
C LYS A 17 -8.33 11.52 9.64
N ASN A 18 -8.29 12.77 10.11
CA ASN A 18 -9.32 13.76 9.81
C ASN A 18 -9.35 14.15 8.32
N LEU A 19 -8.19 14.33 7.70
CA LEU A 19 -8.07 14.58 6.27
C LEU A 19 -8.66 13.41 5.46
N LEU A 20 -8.30 12.18 5.86
CA LEU A 20 -8.67 10.96 5.16
C LEU A 20 -10.14 10.61 5.27
N LYS A 21 -10.90 11.12 6.26
CA LYS A 21 -12.36 10.90 6.37
C LYS A 21 -13.08 11.18 5.05
N THR A 22 -12.72 12.26 4.36
CA THR A 22 -13.33 12.62 3.08
C THR A 22 -12.96 11.66 1.96
N ALA A 23 -11.68 11.28 1.86
CA ALA A 23 -11.23 10.31 0.87
C ALA A 23 -11.90 8.94 1.07
N ILE A 24 -12.05 8.49 2.32
CA ILE A 24 -12.68 7.22 2.69
C ILE A 24 -14.17 7.23 2.32
N ARG A 25 -14.92 8.26 2.75
CA ARG A 25 -16.35 8.42 2.41
C ARG A 25 -16.60 8.45 0.91
N GLN A 26 -15.69 9.05 0.15
CA GLN A 26 -15.82 9.13 -1.30
C GLN A 26 -15.17 7.95 -2.05
N ARG A 27 -14.50 7.04 -1.33
CA ARG A 27 -13.65 5.98 -1.92
C ARG A 27 -12.65 6.55 -2.94
N ALA A 28 -12.15 7.76 -2.66
CA ALA A 28 -11.20 8.46 -3.50
C ALA A 28 -9.79 7.92 -3.24
N LYS A 29 -9.08 7.57 -4.30
CA LYS A 29 -7.68 7.16 -4.22
C LYS A 29 -6.81 8.35 -3.83
N PHE A 30 -5.81 8.11 -2.99
CA PHE A 30 -4.92 9.14 -2.44
C PHE A 30 -3.44 8.76 -2.56
N GLU A 31 -3.13 7.93 -3.57
CA GLU A 31 -1.79 7.37 -3.83
C GLU A 31 -0.71 8.45 -4.01
N GLY A 32 -1.00 9.48 -4.82
CA GLY A 32 -0.06 10.59 -5.03
C GLY A 32 0.25 11.37 -3.75
N TRP A 33 -0.75 11.62 -2.90
CA TRP A 33 -0.53 12.26 -1.61
C TRP A 33 0.27 11.36 -0.66
N LEU A 34 -0.11 10.07 -0.55
CA LEU A 34 0.58 9.12 0.32
C LEU A 34 2.05 8.95 -0.08
N LYS A 35 2.34 8.98 -1.38
CA LYS A 35 3.70 8.95 -1.91
C LYS A 35 4.55 10.10 -1.39
N PHE A 36 4.04 11.34 -1.45
CA PHE A 36 4.77 12.50 -0.94
C PHE A 36 5.00 12.41 0.57
N GLU A 37 3.98 12.03 1.34
CA GLU A 37 4.12 11.85 2.79
C GLU A 37 5.15 10.77 3.15
N LEU A 38 5.12 9.64 2.45
CA LEU A 38 6.03 8.53 2.73
C LEU A 38 7.47 8.88 2.35
N ALA A 39 7.70 9.51 1.19
CA ALA A 39 9.03 9.98 0.82
C ALA A 39 9.60 10.95 1.85
N HIS A 40 8.81 11.94 2.28
CA HIS A 40 9.22 12.88 3.34
C HIS A 40 9.55 12.18 4.67
N ARG A 41 8.79 11.14 5.05
CA ARG A 41 9.12 10.33 6.24
C ARG A 41 10.41 9.57 6.07
N ILE A 42 10.65 9.01 4.89
CA ILE A 42 11.88 8.26 4.59
C ILE A 42 13.10 9.19 4.69
N GLU A 43 13.02 10.42 4.15
CA GLU A 43 14.09 11.43 4.30
C GLU A 43 14.35 11.77 5.77
N LYS A 44 13.28 11.98 6.56
CA LYS A 44 13.39 12.26 8.01
C LYS A 44 14.00 11.12 8.82
N LEU A 45 13.94 9.88 8.33
CA LEU A 45 14.60 8.73 8.93
C LEU A 45 16.10 8.65 8.61
N GLY A 46 16.62 9.60 7.82
CA GLY A 46 18.03 9.66 7.44
C GLY A 46 18.41 8.68 6.33
N LEU A 47 17.44 8.21 5.52
CA LEU A 47 17.75 7.42 4.34
C LEU A 47 18.18 8.34 3.20
N ASN A 48 19.10 7.86 2.37
CA ASN A 48 19.84 8.69 1.43
C ASN A 48 19.17 8.71 0.05
N GLU A 49 19.34 9.81 -0.68
CA GLU A 49 18.94 9.98 -2.07
C GLU A 49 17.49 9.53 -2.32
N VAL A 50 16.57 10.06 -1.50
CA VAL A 50 15.14 9.77 -1.66
C VAL A 50 14.64 10.50 -2.89
N GLU A 51 14.16 9.74 -3.87
CA GLU A 51 13.67 10.26 -5.12
C GLU A 51 12.27 9.73 -5.45
N LEU A 52 11.50 10.54 -6.16
CA LEU A 52 10.18 10.20 -6.65
C LEU A 52 10.23 9.92 -8.15
N GLU A 53 9.54 8.87 -8.59
CA GLU A 53 9.39 8.56 -10.02
C GLU A 53 10.74 8.39 -10.77
N THR A 54 11.78 7.92 -10.08
CA THR A 54 13.14 7.79 -10.61
C THR A 54 13.17 6.97 -11.89
N LYS A 55 13.81 7.51 -12.93
CA LYS A 55 14.10 6.75 -14.14
C LYS A 55 15.37 5.94 -13.91
N LEU A 56 15.22 4.62 -13.82
CA LEU A 56 16.37 3.74 -13.79
C LEU A 56 16.81 3.43 -15.21
N ASP A 57 18.00 3.89 -15.57
CA ASP A 57 18.58 3.58 -16.87
C ASP A 57 18.63 2.06 -17.06
N ARG A 58 18.08 1.61 -18.20
CA ARG A 58 17.94 0.20 -18.65
C ARG A 58 16.74 -0.60 -18.12
N LYS A 59 15.95 -0.11 -17.16
CA LYS A 59 14.65 -0.72 -16.80
C LYS A 59 13.52 0.26 -17.11
N ARG A 60 12.47 -0.18 -17.82
CA ARG A 60 11.25 0.63 -18.05
C ARG A 60 10.45 0.90 -16.76
N ALA A 61 10.94 0.46 -15.60
CA ALA A 61 10.28 0.62 -14.32
C ALA A 61 10.65 1.98 -13.70
N ARG A 62 9.63 2.82 -13.50
CA ARG A 62 9.69 4.00 -12.64
C ARG A 62 8.99 3.64 -11.34
N PRO A 63 9.74 3.39 -10.24
CA PRO A 63 9.14 3.20 -8.94
C PRO A 63 8.57 4.52 -8.43
N ASP A 64 7.53 4.44 -7.60
CA ASP A 64 6.94 5.60 -6.94
C ASP A 64 7.97 6.34 -6.08
N ILE A 65 8.73 5.59 -5.29
CA ILE A 65 9.80 6.10 -4.43
C ILE A 65 11.02 5.21 -4.59
N SER A 66 12.21 5.80 -4.63
CA SER A 66 13.46 5.07 -4.47
C SER A 66 14.37 5.77 -3.47
N PHE A 67 15.26 5.00 -2.84
CA PHE A 67 16.21 5.51 -1.84
C PHE A 67 17.31 4.48 -1.59
N TYR A 68 18.39 4.93 -0.97
CA TYR A 68 19.45 4.06 -0.48
C TYR A 68 19.36 3.89 1.04
N LYS A 69 19.62 2.67 1.48
CA LYS A 69 20.03 2.40 2.86
C LYS A 69 21.36 1.68 2.82
N ASP A 70 22.37 2.28 3.44
CA ASP A 70 23.75 1.83 3.38
C ASP A 70 24.21 1.73 1.91
N PHE A 71 24.38 0.53 1.36
CA PHE A 71 24.77 0.28 -0.03
C PHE A 71 23.65 -0.33 -0.89
N ASP A 72 22.48 -0.58 -0.30
CA ASP A 72 21.36 -1.23 -0.96
C ASP A 72 20.38 -0.20 -1.54
N PHE A 73 20.04 -0.36 -2.82
CA PHE A 73 19.08 0.48 -3.51
C PHE A 73 17.66 -0.11 -3.39
N TYR A 74 16.80 0.58 -2.64
CA TYR A 74 15.42 0.19 -2.42
C TYR A 74 14.46 0.94 -3.34
N GLN A 75 13.39 0.25 -3.71
CA GLN A 75 12.33 0.78 -4.56
C GLN A 75 10.97 0.48 -3.94
N ILE A 76 10.04 1.42 -3.99
CA ILE A 76 8.67 1.23 -3.50
C ILE A 76 7.70 1.46 -4.65
N GLU A 77 6.72 0.56 -4.79
CA GLU A 77 5.47 0.82 -5.52
C GLU A 77 4.34 0.96 -4.50
N LEU A 78 3.56 2.03 -4.63
CA LEU A 78 2.46 2.36 -3.72
C LEU A 78 1.12 2.16 -4.41
N LYS A 79 0.16 1.58 -3.67
CA LYS A 79 -1.20 1.41 -4.18
C LYS A 79 -2.26 1.82 -3.19
N THR A 80 -3.30 2.51 -3.68
CA THR A 80 -4.54 2.68 -2.93
C THR A 80 -5.67 1.84 -3.54
N CYS A 81 -6.24 0.97 -2.71
CA CYS A 81 -7.18 -0.08 -3.10
C CYS A 81 -8.55 0.20 -2.47
N ASN A 82 -9.37 0.96 -3.18
CA ASN A 82 -10.73 1.17 -2.74
C ASN A 82 -11.58 -0.12 -2.89
N THR A 83 -12.32 -0.48 -1.85
CA THR A 83 -13.23 -1.63 -1.85
C THR A 83 -14.58 -1.25 -2.45
N ASN A 84 -15.42 -2.25 -2.76
CA ASN A 84 -16.85 -2.09 -3.02
C ASN A 84 -17.73 -2.61 -1.87
N TRP A 85 -17.14 -2.91 -0.71
CA TRP A 85 -17.88 -3.47 0.41
C TRP A 85 -18.81 -2.45 1.04
N ASN A 86 -20.00 -2.91 1.43
CA ASN A 86 -20.99 -2.08 2.08
C ASN A 86 -20.51 -1.66 3.47
N VAL A 87 -20.43 -0.35 3.71
CA VAL A 87 -20.00 0.24 4.97
C VAL A 87 -21.00 1.32 5.33
N LYS A 88 -21.58 1.24 6.53
CA LYS A 88 -22.60 2.19 6.99
C LYS A 88 -22.02 3.62 6.97
N GLY A 89 -22.80 4.57 6.47
CA GLY A 89 -22.36 5.97 6.30
C GLY A 89 -21.54 6.24 5.03
N ILE A 90 -21.24 5.22 4.21
CA ILE A 90 -20.49 5.37 2.96
C ILE A 90 -21.34 4.87 1.77
N PRO A 91 -21.52 5.69 0.71
CA PRO A 91 -22.21 5.25 -0.50
C PRO A 91 -21.59 4.00 -1.12
N ASN A 92 -22.46 3.08 -1.56
CA ASN A 92 -22.04 1.89 -2.31
C ASN A 92 -21.49 2.29 -3.69
N LYS A 93 -20.44 1.58 -4.13
CA LYS A 93 -19.86 1.72 -5.47
C LYS A 93 -19.63 0.34 -6.07
N ASN A 94 -19.88 0.19 -7.37
CA ASN A 94 -19.77 -1.10 -8.07
C ASN A 94 -18.39 -1.35 -8.70
N LYS A 95 -17.32 -0.68 -8.24
CA LYS A 95 -15.98 -0.88 -8.81
C LYS A 95 -15.36 -2.21 -8.31
N PRO A 96 -14.93 -3.12 -9.20
CA PRO A 96 -14.34 -4.38 -8.78
C PRO A 96 -13.03 -4.19 -8.00
N ILE A 97 -12.90 -4.89 -6.87
CA ILE A 97 -11.64 -4.92 -6.09
C ILE A 97 -10.55 -5.68 -6.86
N SER A 98 -10.92 -6.63 -7.72
CA SER A 98 -10.00 -7.45 -8.53
C SER A 98 -8.95 -6.63 -9.26
N ASN A 99 -9.35 -5.55 -9.94
CA ASN A 99 -8.43 -4.73 -10.72
C ASN A 99 -7.40 -4.00 -9.83
N ASN A 100 -7.78 -3.68 -8.59
CA ASN A 100 -6.83 -3.11 -7.63
C ASN A 100 -5.79 -4.17 -7.21
N ILE A 101 -6.22 -5.40 -6.97
CA ILE A 101 -5.35 -6.54 -6.62
C ILE A 101 -4.44 -6.93 -7.79
N ASP A 102 -4.96 -6.96 -9.02
CA ASP A 102 -4.17 -7.25 -10.21
C ASP A 102 -3.06 -6.21 -10.42
N GLY A 103 -3.34 -4.94 -10.14
CA GLY A 103 -2.28 -3.92 -10.15
C GLY A 103 -1.22 -4.18 -9.06
N ILE A 104 -1.60 -4.55 -7.83
CA ILE A 104 -0.61 -4.89 -6.77
C ILE A 104 0.29 -6.05 -7.21
N ILE A 105 -0.29 -7.08 -7.83
CA ILE A 105 0.45 -8.23 -8.37
C ILE A 105 1.40 -7.78 -9.48
N SER A 106 0.93 -6.91 -10.38
CA SER A 106 1.73 -6.33 -11.45
C SER A 106 2.90 -5.51 -10.89
N ASP A 107 2.68 -4.72 -9.84
CA ASP A 107 3.71 -3.89 -9.22
C ASP A 107 4.79 -4.75 -8.56
N ALA A 108 4.40 -5.81 -7.86
CA ALA A 108 5.34 -6.79 -7.30
C ALA A 108 6.23 -7.38 -8.41
N LYS A 109 5.61 -7.80 -9.52
CA LYS A 109 6.33 -8.43 -10.64
C LYS A 109 7.15 -7.43 -11.45
N LYS A 110 6.70 -6.17 -11.59
CA LYS A 110 7.42 -5.05 -12.21
C LYS A 110 8.72 -4.72 -11.47
N LEU A 111 8.69 -4.72 -10.13
CA LEU A 111 9.86 -4.46 -9.31
C LEU A 111 10.97 -5.50 -9.53
N ASN A 112 10.61 -6.78 -9.65
CA ASN A 112 11.50 -7.89 -9.97
C ASN A 112 12.87 -7.81 -9.24
N SER A 113 12.83 -7.64 -7.91
CA SER A 113 14.00 -7.33 -7.09
C SER A 113 13.76 -7.76 -5.64
N ASN A 114 14.81 -8.26 -4.99
CA ASN A 114 14.80 -8.53 -3.54
C ASN A 114 14.85 -7.25 -2.68
N TYR A 115 15.02 -6.08 -3.32
CA TYR A 115 14.99 -4.75 -2.69
C TYR A 115 13.76 -3.92 -3.12
N GLY A 116 12.88 -4.51 -3.91
CA GLY A 116 11.58 -3.93 -4.23
C GLY A 116 10.61 -4.12 -3.07
N ILE A 117 9.80 -3.12 -2.79
CA ILE A 117 8.78 -3.13 -1.75
C ILE A 117 7.45 -2.76 -2.40
N VAL A 118 6.43 -3.55 -2.16
CA VAL A 118 5.07 -3.18 -2.50
C VAL A 118 4.38 -2.78 -1.22
N ALA A 119 3.79 -1.58 -1.20
CA ALA A 119 2.99 -1.10 -0.08
C ALA A 119 1.62 -0.66 -0.59
N PHE A 120 0.55 -1.10 0.08
CA PHE A 120 -0.79 -0.71 -0.32
C PHE A 120 -1.73 -0.48 0.86
N VAL A 121 -2.75 0.33 0.59
CA VAL A 121 -3.80 0.68 1.55
C VAL A 121 -5.15 0.25 0.99
N MET A 122 -5.86 -0.66 1.66
CA MET A 122 -7.21 -1.09 1.29
C MET A 122 -8.26 -0.44 2.20
N PHE A 123 -9.27 0.19 1.60
CA PHE A 123 -10.25 1.02 2.32
C PHE A 123 -11.54 1.23 1.52
N PRO A 124 -12.66 1.61 2.16
CA PRO A 124 -12.99 1.28 3.54
C PRO A 124 -13.23 -0.23 3.69
N ILE A 125 -13.00 -0.77 4.87
CA ILE A 125 -13.29 -2.16 5.24
C ILE A 125 -14.37 -2.15 6.33
N PRO A 126 -15.44 -2.95 6.23
CA PRO A 126 -16.38 -3.09 7.35
C PRO A 126 -15.65 -3.62 8.59
N LYS A 127 -16.06 -3.16 9.77
CA LYS A 127 -15.42 -3.57 11.03
C LYS A 127 -15.39 -5.10 11.19
N ASN A 128 -14.24 -5.63 11.60
CA ASN A 128 -13.98 -7.07 11.76
C ASN A 128 -14.15 -7.92 10.48
N ASP A 129 -14.18 -7.32 9.29
CA ASP A 129 -14.33 -8.07 8.05
C ASP A 129 -13.00 -8.71 7.65
N ILE A 130 -13.00 -10.04 7.47
CA ILE A 130 -11.80 -10.82 7.14
C ILE A 130 -11.63 -11.10 5.65
N ARG A 131 -12.56 -10.66 4.79
CA ARG A 131 -12.54 -10.96 3.34
C ARG A 131 -11.29 -10.41 2.64
N TRP A 132 -10.60 -9.43 3.22
CA TRP A 132 -9.33 -8.93 2.68
C TRP A 132 -8.26 -10.01 2.62
N ARG A 133 -8.31 -11.03 3.48
CA ARG A 133 -7.36 -12.16 3.49
C ARG A 133 -7.41 -12.94 2.17
N VAL A 134 -8.58 -13.07 1.55
CA VAL A 134 -8.73 -13.73 0.24
C VAL A 134 -7.91 -13.02 -0.83
N TYR A 135 -7.80 -11.69 -0.75
CA TYR A 135 -6.99 -10.93 -1.69
C TYR A 135 -5.49 -11.02 -1.39
N ILE A 136 -5.09 -11.12 -0.13
CA ILE A 136 -3.69 -11.42 0.23
C ILE A 136 -3.29 -12.80 -0.29
N GLU A 137 -4.14 -13.82 -0.11
CA GLU A 137 -3.88 -15.16 -0.65
C GLU A 137 -3.78 -15.17 -2.17
N ARG A 138 -4.61 -14.38 -2.87
CA ARG A 138 -4.45 -14.19 -4.32
C ARG A 138 -3.09 -13.60 -4.68
N ILE A 139 -2.64 -12.56 -3.97
CA ILE A 139 -1.31 -11.97 -4.20
C ILE A 139 -0.22 -13.00 -3.97
N LYS A 140 -0.26 -13.74 -2.85
CA LYS A 140 0.69 -14.82 -2.54
C LYS A 140 0.72 -15.88 -3.63
N ASN A 141 -0.45 -16.36 -4.05
CA ASN A 141 -0.57 -17.41 -5.07
C ASN A 141 0.00 -17.00 -6.44
N GLU A 142 -0.25 -15.75 -6.84
CA GLU A 142 0.15 -15.22 -8.14
C GLU A 142 1.61 -14.78 -8.20
N THR A 143 2.20 -14.40 -7.07
CA THR A 143 3.58 -13.92 -6.98
C THR A 143 4.55 -14.94 -6.40
N LYS A 144 4.05 -15.94 -5.68
CA LYS A 144 4.83 -16.85 -4.81
C LYS A 144 5.67 -16.11 -3.78
N ILE A 145 5.21 -14.93 -3.36
CA ILE A 145 5.78 -14.17 -2.24
C ILE A 145 5.02 -14.60 -0.98
N GLU A 146 5.74 -14.87 0.10
CA GLU A 146 5.13 -15.09 1.40
C GLU A 146 4.72 -13.77 2.03
N ILE A 147 3.47 -13.68 2.47
CA ILE A 147 2.91 -12.53 3.17
C ILE A 147 2.28 -13.04 4.46
N ASP A 148 2.87 -12.65 5.58
CA ASP A 148 2.45 -12.99 6.93
C ASP A 148 1.52 -11.89 7.45
N TYR A 149 0.30 -12.22 7.85
CA TYR A 149 -0.68 -11.20 8.21
C TYR A 149 -0.27 -10.38 9.44
N ASP A 150 0.44 -10.99 10.39
CA ASP A 150 0.82 -10.30 11.63
C ASP A 150 2.05 -9.41 11.43
N LYS A 151 2.89 -9.74 10.44
CA LYS A 151 4.12 -8.98 10.14
C LYS A 151 3.95 -7.96 9.04
N ASN A 152 3.15 -8.28 8.02
CA ASN A 152 3.04 -7.50 6.79
C ASN A 152 1.77 -6.66 6.75
N CYS A 153 0.82 -6.82 7.66
CA CYS A 153 -0.44 -6.09 7.67
C CYS A 153 -0.69 -5.34 8.99
N LYS A 154 -1.36 -4.19 8.90
CA LYS A 154 -1.94 -3.46 10.03
C LYS A 154 -3.37 -3.05 9.71
N ILE A 155 -4.28 -3.34 10.64
CA ILE A 155 -5.66 -2.86 10.59
C ILE A 155 -5.76 -1.59 11.45
N LEU A 156 -6.32 -0.53 10.89
CA LEU A 156 -6.51 0.76 11.54
C LEU A 156 -8.00 1.10 11.56
N GLU A 157 -8.53 1.43 12.74
CA GLU A 157 -9.90 1.93 12.86
C GLU A 157 -9.96 3.44 12.55
N MET A 158 -10.96 3.81 11.75
CA MET A 158 -11.21 5.14 11.20
C MET A 158 -12.67 5.54 11.42
N GLU A 159 -12.87 6.73 11.97
CA GLU A 159 -14.20 7.36 12.02
C GLU A 159 -14.61 7.85 10.63
N ILE A 160 -15.85 7.57 10.26
CA ILE A 160 -16.49 8.04 9.03
C ILE A 160 -17.26 9.33 9.32
N ASP A 161 -18.05 9.30 10.40
CA ASP A 161 -18.84 10.37 10.98
C ASP A 161 -18.96 10.16 12.50
N GLU A 162 -19.82 10.91 13.18
CA GLU A 162 -20.02 10.85 14.63
C GLU A 162 -20.49 9.48 15.14
N SER A 163 -21.05 8.64 14.27
CA SER A 163 -21.75 7.41 14.64
C SER A 163 -21.23 6.15 13.94
N ASN A 164 -20.44 6.30 12.87
CA ASN A 164 -19.99 5.20 12.03
C ASN A 164 -18.46 5.14 11.96
N THR A 165 -17.91 3.92 12.05
CA THR A 165 -16.49 3.64 11.84
C THR A 165 -16.27 2.59 10.76
N CYS A 166 -15.06 2.55 10.22
CA CYS A 166 -14.58 1.49 9.34
C CYS A 166 -13.13 1.15 9.67
N GLU A 167 -12.63 0.12 9.00
CA GLU A 167 -11.25 -0.29 9.04
C GLU A 167 -10.52 0.10 7.75
N ILE A 168 -9.22 0.29 7.89
CA ILE A 168 -8.26 0.39 6.80
C ILE A 168 -7.21 -0.69 7.01
N LEU A 169 -6.90 -1.44 5.95
CA LEU A 169 -5.76 -2.34 5.92
C LEU A 169 -4.58 -1.62 5.28
N VAL A 170 -3.47 -1.51 5.99
CA VAL A 170 -2.16 -1.18 5.42
C VAL A 170 -1.37 -2.47 5.31
N CYS A 171 -0.78 -2.73 4.15
CA CYS A 171 0.08 -3.89 3.94
C CYS A 171 1.37 -3.49 3.22
N ALA A 172 2.50 -4.04 3.63
CA ALA A 172 3.75 -3.92 2.90
C ALA A 172 4.55 -5.22 2.93
N PHE A 173 5.16 -5.58 1.81
CA PHE A 173 5.97 -6.78 1.66
C PHE A 173 7.11 -6.57 0.66
N MET A 174 8.19 -7.32 0.84
CA MET A 174 9.30 -7.36 -0.12
C MET A 174 8.87 -8.11 -1.39
N SER A 175 9.23 -7.56 -2.55
CA SER A 175 9.18 -8.30 -3.81
C SER A 175 10.32 -9.34 -3.87
N ARG A 176 10.41 -10.04 -4.99
CA ARG A 176 11.46 -11.03 -5.28
C ARG A 176 11.89 -10.95 -6.73
N VAL A 177 12.97 -11.65 -7.04
CA VAL A 177 13.35 -11.91 -8.43
C VAL A 177 12.47 -13.02 -9.03
N PHE A 178 11.87 -12.74 -10.18
CA PHE A 178 11.07 -13.63 -11.01
C PHE A 178 11.91 -14.09 -12.20
N SER A 179 11.98 -15.40 -12.41
CA SER A 179 12.85 -16.02 -13.43
C SER A 179 12.36 -15.86 -14.87
N ASN A 180 11.10 -15.52 -15.09
CA ASN A 180 10.50 -15.33 -16.42
C ASN A 180 9.41 -14.27 -16.35
N TRP A 181 9.74 -13.02 -16.67
CA TRP A 181 8.79 -11.91 -16.86
C TRP A 181 9.18 -11.09 -18.07
#